data_AF-A0A1X1PH68-F1
#
_entry.id   AF-A0A1X1PH68-F1
#
_cell.length_a   1.000
_cell.length_b   1.000
_cell.length_c   1.000
_cell.angle_alpha   90.00
_cell.angle_beta   90.00
_cell.angle_gamma   90.00
#
_symmetry.space_group_name_H-M   'P 1'
#
loop_
_entity.id
_entity.type
_entity.pdbx_description
1 polymer ?
#
loop_
_entity_poly.entity_id
_entity_poly.type
_entity_poly.pdbx_seq_one_letter_code
_entity_poly.pdbx_strand_id
1 'polypeptide(L)'
;MMSHELIARYGTLVVFLNVLGSSLGLPLPSIPTLITVGAGIALVTHAASSTLLHFSTILGAAVIGGFLGDLVWFQGGKRYGKRTLHTVCKLSPSRDACVTTTERFFGRWGVRVLIVARFVPGLSLVAVPLCGAMAVRMRSFVLHDCAGIALWASIGLAIGTLFASQIDVLFALVARLGWHALIVAGIVPVLYLLYRYCRRLMLASALGKARISAGELHALLANLRDRS
;
A
#
# COMPACT_ATOMS: atom_id res chain seq x y z
N MET A 1 -6.03 -24.26 29.23
CA MET A 1 -4.69 -24.09 28.63
C MET A 1 -4.70 -24.16 27.09
N MET A 2 -5.50 -25.01 26.42
CA MET A 2 -5.55 -25.05 24.94
C MET A 2 -6.19 -23.83 24.25
N SER A 3 -7.05 -23.07 24.94
CA SER A 3 -7.72 -21.87 24.39
C SER A 3 -6.79 -20.66 24.23
N HIS A 4 -5.78 -20.51 25.09
CA HIS A 4 -4.82 -19.39 25.04
C HIS A 4 -3.86 -19.51 23.85
N GLU A 5 -3.39 -20.73 23.56
CA GLU A 5 -2.60 -21.06 22.37
C GLU A 5 -3.39 -20.79 21.08
N LEU A 6 -4.67 -21.17 21.02
CA LEU A 6 -5.49 -20.89 19.84
C LEU A 6 -5.64 -19.38 19.61
N ILE A 7 -6.00 -18.59 20.62
CA ILE A 7 -6.19 -17.15 20.46
C ILE A 7 -4.87 -16.47 20.09
N ALA A 8 -3.76 -16.86 20.70
CA ALA A 8 -2.43 -16.34 20.35
C ALA A 8 -2.01 -16.71 18.93
N ARG A 9 -2.24 -17.96 18.51
CA ARG A 9 -1.83 -18.50 17.20
C ARG A 9 -2.70 -17.97 16.08
N TYR A 10 -4.02 -17.89 16.27
CA TYR A 10 -4.94 -17.29 15.31
C TYR A 10 -4.80 -15.76 15.27
N GLY A 11 -4.61 -15.08 16.40
CA GLY A 11 -4.38 -13.63 16.42
C GLY A 11 -3.10 -13.23 15.69
N THR A 12 -2.01 -13.97 15.91
CA THR A 12 -0.72 -13.75 15.21
C THR A 12 -0.85 -13.98 13.71
N LEU A 13 -1.49 -15.08 13.31
CA LEU A 13 -1.66 -15.45 11.90
C LEU A 13 -2.61 -14.50 11.16
N VAL A 14 -3.69 -14.06 11.81
CA VAL A 14 -4.60 -13.03 11.27
C VAL A 14 -3.87 -11.71 11.06
N VAL A 15 -3.08 -11.25 12.03
CA VAL A 15 -2.29 -10.02 11.88
C VAL A 15 -1.28 -10.16 10.74
N PHE A 16 -0.57 -11.30 10.67
CA PHE A 16 0.39 -11.57 9.59
C PHE A 16 -0.27 -11.47 8.22
N LEU A 17 -1.36 -12.23 7.98
CA LEU A 17 -2.04 -12.27 6.69
C LEU A 17 -2.69 -10.93 6.35
N ASN A 18 -3.26 -10.24 7.35
CA ASN A 18 -3.94 -8.98 7.13
C ASN A 18 -2.95 -7.86 6.78
N VAL A 19 -1.83 -7.77 7.49
CA VAL A 19 -0.77 -6.79 7.21
C VAL A 19 -0.09 -7.12 5.88
N LEU A 20 0.18 -8.41 5.59
CA LEU A 20 0.72 -8.84 4.30
C LEU A 20 -0.20 -8.44 3.14
N GLY A 21 -1.50 -8.76 3.26
CA GLY A 21 -2.49 -8.41 2.26
C GLY A 21 -2.60 -6.89 2.07
N SER A 22 -2.60 -6.13 3.17
CA SER A 22 -2.62 -4.67 3.15
C SER A 22 -1.38 -4.09 2.46
N SER A 23 -0.18 -4.60 2.75
CA SER A 23 1.06 -4.20 2.07
C SER A 23 1.09 -4.60 0.58
N LEU A 24 0.38 -5.66 0.18
CA LEU A 24 0.20 -6.04 -1.23
C LEU A 24 -0.83 -5.16 -1.96
N GLY A 25 -1.52 -4.25 -1.25
CA GLY A 25 -2.49 -3.32 -1.82
C GLY A 25 -3.95 -3.78 -1.70
N LEU A 26 -4.24 -4.84 -0.93
CA LEU A 26 -5.61 -5.18 -0.59
C LEU A 26 -6.18 -4.12 0.37
N PRO A 27 -7.42 -3.65 0.18
CA PRO A 27 -8.07 -2.67 1.05
C PRO A 27 -8.54 -3.34 2.35
N LEU A 28 -7.57 -3.86 3.12
CA LEU A 28 -7.82 -4.55 4.37
C LEU A 28 -7.70 -3.58 5.56
N PRO A 29 -8.61 -3.64 6.54
CA PRO A 29 -8.57 -2.80 7.73
C PRO A 29 -7.49 -3.30 8.69
N SER A 30 -6.24 -2.92 8.45
CA SER A 30 -5.07 -3.38 9.22
C SER A 30 -4.94 -2.72 10.60
N ILE A 31 -5.28 -1.44 10.75
CA ILE A 31 -5.38 -0.75 12.05
C ILE A 31 -6.44 -1.40 12.96
N PRO A 32 -7.71 -1.59 12.53
CA PRO A 32 -8.72 -2.22 13.38
C PRO A 32 -8.35 -3.62 13.86
N THR A 33 -7.71 -4.44 13.00
CA THR A 33 -7.24 -5.76 13.43
C THR A 33 -6.17 -5.69 14.50
N LEU A 34 -5.21 -4.77 14.39
CA LEU A 34 -4.15 -4.61 15.40
C LEU A 34 -4.73 -4.16 16.74
N ILE A 35 -5.70 -3.24 16.73
CA ILE A 35 -6.38 -2.78 17.94
C ILE A 35 -7.16 -3.93 18.58
N THR A 36 -7.93 -4.68 17.78
CA THR A 36 -8.77 -5.80 18.28
C THR A 36 -7.91 -6.90 18.88
N VAL A 37 -6.83 -7.28 18.18
CA VAL A 37 -5.88 -8.29 18.68
C VAL A 37 -5.14 -7.78 19.91
N GLY A 38 -4.72 -6.50 19.94
CA GLY A 38 -4.11 -5.86 21.10
C GLY A 38 -5.01 -5.88 22.34
N ALA A 39 -6.30 -5.55 22.19
CA ALA A 39 -7.28 -5.64 23.26
C ALA A 39 -7.47 -7.08 23.76
N GLY A 40 -7.51 -8.04 22.83
CA GLY A 40 -7.57 -9.46 23.16
C GLY A 40 -6.38 -9.95 23.99
N ILE A 41 -5.16 -9.46 23.73
CA ILE A 41 -3.98 -9.79 24.56
C ILE A 41 -4.22 -9.31 26.00
N ALA A 42 -4.64 -8.05 26.20
CA ALA A 42 -4.86 -7.48 27.52
C ALA A 42 -5.92 -8.21 28.34
N LEU A 43 -6.97 -8.72 27.69
CA LEU A 43 -8.05 -9.47 28.35
C LEU A 43 -7.66 -10.92 28.71
N VAL A 44 -6.78 -11.54 27.91
CA VAL A 44 -6.42 -12.96 28.04
C VAL A 44 -5.21 -13.17 28.94
N THR A 45 -4.33 -12.18 29.06
CA THR A 45 -3.11 -12.28 29.89
C THR A 45 -3.31 -11.61 31.25
N HIS A 46 -3.29 -12.39 32.32
CA HIS A 46 -3.33 -11.86 33.70
C HIS A 46 -1.96 -11.46 34.27
N ALA A 47 -0.87 -11.82 33.57
CA ALA A 47 0.50 -11.54 34.00
C ALA A 47 1.26 -10.69 32.97
N ALA A 48 1.89 -9.60 33.44
CA ALA A 48 2.59 -8.63 32.58
C ALA A 48 3.68 -9.27 31.70
N SER A 49 4.40 -10.28 32.20
CA SER A 49 5.43 -11.01 31.45
C SER A 49 4.85 -11.79 30.26
N SER A 50 3.65 -12.36 30.40
CA SER A 50 2.97 -13.04 29.29
C SER A 50 2.44 -12.05 28.24
N THR A 51 1.95 -10.88 28.68
CA THR A 51 1.49 -9.80 27.80
C THR A 51 2.61 -9.33 26.86
N LEU A 52 3.82 -9.13 27.39
CA LEU A 52 4.97 -8.67 26.59
C LEU A 52 5.43 -9.71 25.56
N LEU A 53 5.39 -11.00 25.90
CA LEU A 53 5.69 -12.09 24.97
C LEU A 53 4.68 -12.16 23.81
N HIS A 54 3.39 -12.07 24.11
CA HIS A 54 2.36 -12.02 23.06
C HIS A 54 2.43 -10.75 22.21
N PHE A 55 2.72 -9.60 22.83
CA PHE A 55 2.91 -8.35 22.12
C PHE A 55 4.08 -8.43 21.12
N SER A 56 5.24 -8.93 21.56
CA SER A 56 6.43 -9.05 20.72
C SER A 56 6.26 -10.05 19.57
N THR A 57 5.58 -11.16 19.80
CA THR A 57 5.30 -12.17 18.75
C THR A 57 4.36 -11.62 17.67
N ILE A 58 3.30 -10.93 18.06
CA ILE A 58 2.34 -10.32 17.12
C ILE A 58 2.97 -9.13 16.39
N LEU A 59 3.77 -8.32 17.08
CA LEU A 59 4.54 -7.25 16.45
C LEU A 59 5.52 -7.82 15.43
N GLY A 60 6.24 -8.89 15.77
CA GLY A 60 7.14 -9.59 14.84
C GLY A 60 6.40 -10.09 13.60
N ALA A 61 5.22 -10.70 13.78
CA ALA A 61 4.39 -11.14 12.67
C ALA A 61 3.93 -9.97 11.76
N ALA A 62 3.51 -8.84 12.34
CA ALA A 62 3.16 -7.65 11.59
C ALA A 62 4.34 -7.10 10.78
N VAL A 63 5.53 -7.05 11.39
CA VAL A 63 6.76 -6.58 10.74
C VAL A 63 7.14 -7.50 9.57
N ILE A 64 7.14 -8.81 9.77
CA ILE A 64 7.48 -9.78 8.71
C ILE A 64 6.45 -9.71 7.58
N GLY A 65 5.15 -9.68 7.90
CA GLY A 65 4.09 -9.60 6.89
C GLY A 65 4.18 -8.31 6.06
N GLY A 66 4.37 -7.17 6.72
CA GLY A 66 4.52 -5.88 6.05
C GLY A 66 5.77 -5.83 5.17
N PHE A 67 6.91 -6.23 5.73
CA PHE A 67 8.19 -6.25 5.04
C PHE A 67 8.15 -7.14 3.78
N LEU A 68 7.52 -8.33 3.85
CA LEU A 68 7.40 -9.21 2.70
C LEU A 68 6.58 -8.58 1.57
N GLY A 69 5.47 -7.90 1.89
CA GLY A 69 4.69 -7.17 0.89
C GLY A 69 5.46 -5.99 0.29
N ASP A 70 6.13 -5.21 1.13
CA ASP A 70 6.89 -4.04 0.71
C ASP A 70 8.14 -4.45 -0.11
N LEU A 71 8.75 -5.60 0.19
CA LEU A 71 9.86 -6.17 -0.57
C LEU A 71 9.48 -6.48 -2.03
N VAL A 72 8.26 -6.96 -2.27
CA VAL A 72 7.74 -7.22 -3.63
C VAL A 72 7.69 -5.92 -4.43
N TRP A 73 7.13 -4.85 -3.84
CA TRP A 73 7.06 -3.54 -4.47
C TRP A 73 8.44 -2.90 -4.66
N PHE A 74 9.33 -3.03 -3.68
CA PHE A 74 10.71 -2.52 -3.75
C PHE A 74 11.49 -3.19 -4.88
N GLN A 75 11.40 -4.53 -4.99
CA GLN A 75 12.07 -5.27 -6.06
C GLN A 75 11.46 -5.00 -7.43
N GLY A 76 10.14 -4.81 -7.50
CA GLY A 76 9.46 -4.29 -8.69
C GLY A 76 10.05 -2.95 -9.12
N GLY A 77 10.02 -1.96 -8.24
CA GLY A 77 10.59 -0.63 -8.48
C GLY A 77 12.06 -0.67 -8.92
N LYS A 78 12.87 -1.52 -8.28
CA LYS A 78 14.29 -1.70 -8.62
C LYS A 78 14.51 -2.33 -9.98
N ARG A 79 13.71 -3.32 -10.37
CA ARG A 79 13.84 -4.00 -11.68
C ARG A 79 13.44 -3.06 -12.82
N TYR A 80 12.42 -2.23 -12.64
CA TYR A 80 11.99 -1.25 -13.63
C TYR A 80 12.87 0.02 -13.65
N GLY A 81 13.38 0.48 -12.49
CA GLY A 81 14.25 1.66 -12.39
C GLY A 81 15.70 1.45 -12.82
N LYS A 82 16.24 0.22 -12.68
CA LYS A 82 17.59 -0.14 -13.13
C LYS A 82 17.82 0.08 -14.63
N ARG A 83 16.77 -0.03 -15.46
CA ARG A 83 16.88 0.15 -16.92
C ARG A 83 17.27 1.59 -17.29
N THR A 84 16.83 2.56 -16.49
CA THR A 84 17.07 4.00 -16.67
C THR A 84 18.44 4.43 -16.10
N LEU A 85 18.80 3.92 -14.92
CA LEU A 85 20.10 4.22 -14.30
C LEU A 85 21.28 3.62 -15.08
N HIS A 86 21.11 2.44 -15.68
CA HIS A 86 22.16 1.82 -16.50
C HIS A 86 22.34 2.51 -17.86
N THR A 87 21.34 3.21 -18.38
CA THR A 87 21.48 4.04 -19.59
C THR A 87 22.19 5.35 -19.28
N VAL A 88 21.87 6.00 -18.16
CA VAL A 88 22.48 7.27 -17.74
C VAL A 88 23.94 7.07 -17.26
N CYS A 89 24.24 6.00 -16.49
CA CYS A 89 25.62 5.67 -16.10
C CYS A 89 26.50 5.18 -17.25
N LYS A 90 25.92 4.71 -18.36
CA LYS A 90 26.68 4.28 -19.56
C LYS A 90 27.05 5.47 -20.46
N LEU A 91 26.38 6.62 -20.29
CA LEU A 91 26.65 7.87 -21.02
C LEU A 91 27.67 8.78 -20.30
N SER A 92 28.00 8.53 -19.03
CA SER A 92 28.89 9.38 -18.23
C SER A 92 30.31 8.76 -18.07
N PRO A 93 31.39 9.46 -18.46
CA PRO A 93 32.77 8.93 -18.43
C PRO A 93 33.38 8.70 -17.03
N SER A 94 32.75 9.19 -15.96
CA SER A 94 33.28 9.14 -14.59
C SER A 94 32.53 8.10 -13.74
N ARG A 95 32.95 6.84 -13.85
CA ARG A 95 32.38 5.67 -13.14
C ARG A 95 32.31 5.82 -11.61
N ASP A 96 33.23 6.55 -10.99
CA ASP A 96 33.34 6.63 -9.52
C ASP A 96 32.54 7.78 -8.87
N ALA A 97 32.30 8.87 -9.60
CA ALA A 97 31.58 10.04 -9.10
C ALA A 97 30.05 9.86 -9.08
N CYS A 98 29.51 9.04 -9.99
CA CYS A 98 28.08 8.74 -10.04
C CYS A 98 27.63 7.82 -8.90
N VAL A 99 28.52 6.94 -8.41
CA VAL A 99 28.22 5.99 -7.33
C VAL A 99 28.17 6.71 -5.97
N THR A 100 29.09 7.64 -5.70
CA THR A 100 29.20 8.33 -4.40
C THR A 100 28.25 9.53 -4.25
N THR A 101 27.94 10.24 -5.33
CA THR A 101 27.02 11.41 -5.30
C THR A 101 25.56 10.99 -5.20
N THR A 102 25.17 9.88 -5.84
CA THR A 102 23.81 9.34 -5.76
C THR A 102 23.50 8.77 -4.37
N GLU A 103 24.51 8.23 -3.65
CA GLU A 103 24.38 7.72 -2.28
C GLU A 103 24.13 8.82 -1.23
N ARG A 104 24.76 10.00 -1.36
CA ARG A 104 24.72 11.04 -0.31
C ARG A 104 23.48 11.94 -0.34
N PHE A 105 22.91 12.20 -1.51
CA PHE A 105 21.73 13.09 -1.63
C PHE A 105 20.41 12.39 -1.27
N PHE A 106 20.26 11.11 -1.59
CA PHE A 106 18.99 10.40 -1.43
C PHE A 106 18.87 9.59 -0.13
N GLY A 107 19.99 9.30 0.55
CA GLY A 107 20.00 8.58 1.83
C GLY A 107 19.30 9.32 2.99
N ARG A 108 19.21 10.65 2.95
CA ARG A 108 18.62 11.44 4.06
C ARG A 108 17.11 11.64 3.98
N TRP A 109 16.52 11.74 2.79
CA TRP A 109 15.09 12.07 2.65
C TRP A 109 14.23 10.89 2.18
N GLY A 110 14.69 10.09 1.21
CA GLY A 110 13.88 8.99 0.66
C GLY A 110 13.61 7.89 1.68
N VAL A 111 14.59 7.56 2.52
CA VAL A 111 14.50 6.44 3.46
C VAL A 111 13.71 6.82 4.73
N ARG A 112 13.78 8.08 5.17
CA ARG A 112 13.00 8.58 6.32
C ARG A 112 11.52 8.71 6.00
N VAL A 113 11.17 8.95 4.74
CA VAL A 113 9.78 9.05 4.30
C VAL A 113 9.02 7.74 4.54
N LEU A 114 9.68 6.58 4.51
CA LEU A 114 9.05 5.27 4.72
C LEU A 114 8.39 5.15 6.09
N ILE A 115 9.01 5.74 7.12
CA ILE A 115 8.47 5.73 8.49
C ILE A 115 7.15 6.49 8.54
N VAL A 116 7.10 7.68 7.92
CA VAL A 116 5.91 8.54 7.91
C VAL A 116 4.85 8.01 6.92
N ALA A 117 5.28 7.41 5.82
CA ALA A 117 4.42 6.89 4.76
C ALA A 117 3.49 5.77 5.25
N ARG A 118 3.86 5.06 6.32
CA ARG A 118 3.02 4.02 6.95
C ARG A 118 1.77 4.60 7.62
N PHE A 119 1.84 5.84 8.11
CA PHE A 119 0.72 6.52 8.77
C PHE A 119 -0.29 7.11 7.79
N VAL A 120 0.12 7.32 6.54
CA VAL A 120 -0.73 7.91 5.50
C VAL A 120 -1.17 6.80 4.54
N PRO A 121 -2.47 6.42 4.53
CA PRO A 121 -2.97 5.39 3.61
C PRO A 121 -2.62 5.71 2.17
N GLY A 122 -2.07 4.73 1.45
CA GLY A 122 -1.69 4.86 0.04
C GLY A 122 -0.32 5.50 -0.22
N LEU A 123 0.25 6.25 0.73
CA LEU A 123 1.58 6.85 0.55
C LEU A 123 2.68 5.78 0.56
N SER A 124 2.55 4.77 1.43
CA SER A 124 3.46 3.61 1.47
C SER A 124 3.54 2.84 0.15
N LEU A 125 2.39 2.63 -0.51
CA LEU A 125 2.31 1.94 -1.82
C LEU A 125 3.08 2.65 -2.93
N VAL A 126 3.26 3.96 -2.83
CA VAL A 126 4.02 4.76 -3.80
C VAL A 126 5.48 4.94 -3.36
N ALA A 127 5.72 5.16 -2.06
CA ALA A 127 7.05 5.41 -1.52
C ALA A 127 7.98 4.20 -1.66
N VAL A 128 7.49 2.98 -1.42
CA VAL A 128 8.27 1.74 -1.49
C VAL A 128 8.81 1.45 -2.91
N PRO A 129 7.99 1.42 -3.98
CA PRO A 129 8.52 1.23 -5.33
C PRO A 129 9.38 2.40 -5.79
N LEU A 130 9.12 3.62 -5.33
CA LEU A 130 9.97 4.79 -5.61
C LEU A 130 11.38 4.58 -5.01
N CYS A 131 11.49 4.15 -3.75
CA CYS A 131 12.77 3.78 -3.14
C CYS A 131 13.50 2.67 -3.91
N GLY A 132 12.75 1.70 -4.44
CA GLY A 132 13.28 0.66 -5.33
C GLY A 132 13.85 1.24 -6.62
N ALA A 133 13.09 2.11 -7.29
CA ALA A 133 13.49 2.76 -8.54
C ALA A 133 14.74 3.65 -8.38
N MET A 134 14.88 4.29 -7.22
CA MET A 134 16.05 5.11 -6.87
C MET A 134 17.27 4.29 -6.43
N ALA A 135 17.22 2.96 -6.53
CA ALA A 135 18.32 2.05 -6.18
C ALA A 135 18.84 2.24 -4.73
N VAL A 136 17.94 2.54 -3.78
CA VAL A 136 18.29 2.63 -2.36
C VAL A 136 18.95 1.32 -1.89
N ARG A 137 19.96 1.45 -1.01
CA ARG A 137 20.68 0.29 -0.46
C ARG A 137 19.70 -0.59 0.34
N MET A 138 19.65 -1.88 0.00
CA MET A 138 18.71 -2.85 0.60
C MET A 138 18.73 -2.80 2.14
N ARG A 139 19.92 -2.71 2.74
CA ARG A 139 20.06 -2.64 4.21
C ARG A 139 19.38 -1.41 4.81
N SER A 140 19.51 -0.24 4.16
CA SER A 140 18.92 1.01 4.64
C SER A 140 17.40 0.99 4.49
N PHE A 141 16.90 0.48 3.36
CA PHE A 141 15.48 0.23 3.13
C PHE A 141 14.89 -0.67 4.21
N VAL A 142 15.43 -1.88 4.38
CA VAL A 142 14.95 -2.86 5.37
C VAL A 142 14.89 -2.24 6.77
N LEU A 143 15.94 -1.52 7.19
CA LEU A 143 15.97 -0.93 8.53
C LEU A 143 14.87 0.11 8.76
N HIS A 144 14.64 1.03 7.82
CA HIS A 144 13.65 2.10 8.00
C HIS A 144 12.23 1.62 7.71
N ASP A 145 12.06 0.70 6.77
CA ASP A 145 10.77 0.07 6.48
C ASP A 145 10.31 -0.75 7.67
N CYS A 146 11.16 -1.66 8.19
CA CYS A 146 10.85 -2.41 9.41
C CYS A 146 10.64 -1.49 10.61
N ALA A 147 11.42 -0.42 10.76
CA ALA A 147 11.21 0.55 11.84
C ALA A 147 9.85 1.26 11.70
N GLY A 148 9.45 1.65 10.48
CA GLY A 148 8.15 2.25 10.21
C GLY A 148 7.00 1.29 10.50
N ILE A 149 7.10 0.03 10.04
CA ILE A 149 6.11 -1.01 10.32
C ILE A 149 6.02 -1.29 11.82
N ALA A 150 7.16 -1.42 12.50
CA ALA A 150 7.21 -1.69 13.93
C ALA A 150 6.60 -0.55 14.74
N LEU A 151 6.95 0.71 14.43
CA LEU A 151 6.41 1.88 15.10
C LEU A 151 4.88 1.95 14.92
N TRP A 152 4.41 1.84 13.68
CA TRP A 152 2.99 1.86 13.35
C TRP A 152 2.20 0.72 14.02
N ALA A 153 2.72 -0.51 13.95
CA ALA A 153 2.08 -1.67 14.55
C ALA A 153 2.09 -1.61 16.08
N SER A 154 3.18 -1.12 16.68
CA SER A 154 3.28 -0.93 18.13
C SER A 154 2.27 0.08 18.65
N ILE A 155 2.01 1.17 17.93
CA ILE A 155 0.97 2.15 18.28
C ILE A 155 -0.42 1.50 18.23
N GLY A 156 -0.74 0.78 17.15
CA GLY A 156 -2.04 0.09 17.03
C GLY A 156 -2.26 -0.94 18.14
N LEU A 157 -1.25 -1.74 18.45
CA LEU A 157 -1.30 -2.74 19.52
C LEU A 157 -1.38 -2.07 20.90
N ALA A 158 -0.57 -1.04 21.16
CA ALA A 158 -0.56 -0.32 22.45
C ALA A 158 -1.91 0.32 22.73
N ILE A 159 -2.52 0.96 21.72
CA ILE A 159 -3.88 1.50 21.82
C ILE A 159 -4.86 0.38 22.17
N GLY A 160 -4.80 -0.77 21.48
CA GLY A 160 -5.64 -1.93 21.81
C GLY A 160 -5.47 -2.40 23.25
N THR A 161 -4.23 -2.52 23.72
CA THR A 161 -3.93 -3.01 25.09
C THR A 161 -4.33 -2.01 26.18
N LEU A 162 -4.13 -0.70 25.96
CA LEU A 162 -4.38 0.34 26.96
C LEU A 162 -5.87 0.69 27.08
N PHE A 163 -6.60 0.66 25.95
CA PHE A 163 -8.02 1.00 25.92
C PHE A 163 -8.94 -0.22 26.05
N ALA A 164 -8.41 -1.41 26.33
CA ALA A 164 -9.18 -2.65 26.46
C ALA A 164 -10.39 -2.52 27.41
N SER A 165 -10.30 -1.71 28.46
CA SER A 165 -11.37 -1.47 29.45
C SER A 165 -12.44 -0.45 29.01
N GLN A 166 -12.18 0.39 28.00
CA GLN A 166 -13.15 1.36 27.46
C GLN A 166 -13.66 0.96 26.06
N ILE A 167 -13.13 -0.13 25.51
CA ILE A 167 -13.31 -0.55 24.12
C ILE A 167 -14.70 -1.13 23.85
N ASP A 168 -15.37 -1.75 24.83
CA ASP A 168 -16.71 -2.34 24.62
C ASP A 168 -17.76 -1.31 24.14
N VAL A 169 -17.72 -0.09 24.68
CA VAL A 169 -18.67 0.98 24.32
C VAL A 169 -18.28 1.65 22.99
N LEU A 170 -16.99 1.79 22.72
CA LEU A 170 -16.49 2.44 21.50
C LEU A 170 -16.59 1.51 20.27
N PHE A 171 -16.37 0.20 20.44
CA PHE A 171 -16.50 -0.79 19.37
C PHE A 171 -17.94 -0.96 18.90
N ALA A 172 -18.94 -0.83 19.78
CA ALA A 172 -20.35 -0.84 19.39
C ALA A 172 -20.70 0.34 18.45
N LEU A 173 -20.07 1.51 18.68
CA LEU A 173 -20.28 2.71 17.86
C LEU A 173 -19.48 2.66 16.54
N VAL A 174 -18.22 2.22 16.61
CA VAL A 174 -17.31 2.11 15.46
C VAL A 174 -17.71 0.96 14.53
N ALA A 175 -18.25 -0.15 15.03
CA ALA A 175 -18.77 -1.23 14.18
C ALA A 175 -20.00 -0.78 13.36
N ARG A 176 -20.84 0.09 13.92
CA ARG A 176 -21.98 0.69 13.21
C ARG A 176 -21.54 1.72 12.16
N LEU A 177 -20.58 2.59 12.47
CA LEU A 177 -20.06 3.57 11.49
C LEU A 177 -19.13 2.95 10.43
N GLY A 178 -18.38 1.91 10.81
CA GLY A 178 -17.38 1.25 9.98
C GLY A 178 -17.98 0.54 8.77
N TRP A 179 -19.20 0.00 8.88
CA TRP A 179 -19.91 -0.62 7.76
C TRP A 179 -20.25 0.39 6.66
N HIS A 180 -20.68 1.60 7.05
CA HIS A 180 -20.96 2.68 6.11
C HIS A 180 -19.68 3.21 5.46
N ALA A 181 -18.58 3.35 6.23
CA ALA A 181 -17.29 3.76 5.70
C ALA A 181 -16.70 2.72 4.72
N LEU A 182 -16.85 1.42 4.98
CA LEU A 182 -16.44 0.33 4.08
C LEU A 182 -17.27 0.29 2.80
N ILE A 183 -18.58 0.48 2.89
CA ILE A 183 -19.47 0.58 1.73
C ILE A 183 -19.07 1.78 0.87
N VAL A 184 -18.82 2.95 1.46
CA VAL A 184 -18.39 4.15 0.72
C VAL A 184 -16.99 3.94 0.12
N ALA A 185 -16.05 3.39 0.88
CA ALA A 185 -14.69 3.10 0.40
C ALA A 185 -14.62 2.01 -0.67
N GLY A 186 -15.59 1.10 -0.74
CA GLY A 186 -15.71 0.10 -1.80
C GLY A 186 -16.46 0.61 -3.04
N ILE A 187 -17.60 1.27 -2.84
CA ILE A 187 -18.49 1.71 -3.91
C ILE A 187 -17.90 2.90 -4.67
N VAL A 188 -17.29 3.88 -3.99
CA VAL A 188 -16.76 5.09 -4.64
C VAL A 188 -15.65 4.78 -5.66
N PRO A 189 -14.61 3.96 -5.36
CA PRO A 189 -13.61 3.61 -6.36
C PRO A 189 -14.18 2.73 -7.48
N VAL A 190 -15.11 1.82 -7.19
CA VAL A 190 -15.78 1.02 -8.23
C VAL A 190 -16.59 1.91 -9.17
N LEU A 191 -17.41 2.83 -8.64
CA LEU A 191 -18.16 3.80 -9.42
C LEU A 191 -17.25 4.74 -10.21
N TYR A 192 -16.14 5.18 -9.62
CA TYR A 192 -15.15 6.02 -10.31
C TYR A 192 -14.48 5.27 -11.48
N LEU A 193 -14.12 4.01 -11.27
CA LEU A 193 -13.56 3.15 -12.32
C LEU A 193 -14.60 2.86 -13.41
N LEU A 194 -15.85 2.59 -13.04
CA LEU A 194 -16.95 2.37 -13.97
C LEU A 194 -17.23 3.64 -14.79
N TYR A 195 -17.32 4.80 -14.15
CA TYR A 195 -17.47 6.09 -14.81
C TYR A 195 -16.32 6.35 -15.78
N ARG A 196 -15.08 6.11 -15.35
CA ARG A 196 -13.90 6.28 -16.21
C ARG A 196 -13.92 5.32 -17.40
N TYR A 197 -14.42 4.09 -17.21
CA TYR A 197 -14.53 3.08 -18.26
C TYR A 197 -15.66 3.42 -19.26
N CYS A 198 -16.86 3.75 -18.77
CA CYS A 198 -17.97 4.20 -19.59
C CYS A 198 -17.62 5.46 -20.38
N ARG A 199 -16.92 6.42 -19.76
CA ARG A 199 -16.46 7.64 -20.44
C ARG A 199 -15.44 7.32 -21.53
N ARG A 200 -14.54 6.35 -21.33
CA ARG A 200 -13.61 5.88 -22.37
C ARG A 200 -14.33 5.22 -23.54
N LEU A 201 -15.34 4.39 -23.28
CA LEU A 201 -16.14 3.75 -24.33
C LEU A 201 -17.04 4.74 -25.07
N MET A 202 -17.64 5.69 -24.37
CA MET A 202 -18.45 6.76 -24.99
C MET A 202 -17.59 7.70 -25.82
N LEU A 203 -16.39 8.06 -25.37
CA LEU A 203 -15.43 8.85 -26.16
C LEU A 203 -14.93 8.07 -27.38
N ALA A 204 -14.67 6.76 -27.26
CA ALA A 204 -14.31 5.91 -28.39
C ALA A 204 -15.48 5.79 -29.40
N SER A 205 -16.71 5.70 -28.92
CA SER A 205 -17.92 5.64 -29.75
C SER A 205 -18.24 6.99 -30.41
N ALA A 206 -17.95 8.11 -29.75
CA ALA A 206 -18.08 9.46 -30.29
C ALA A 206 -17.04 9.73 -31.39
N LEU A 207 -15.80 9.26 -31.23
CA LEU A 207 -14.77 9.31 -32.28
C LEU A 207 -15.07 8.36 -33.46
N GLY A 208 -15.77 7.25 -33.22
CA GLY A 208 -16.26 6.35 -34.27
C GLY A 208 -17.34 6.98 -35.16
N LYS A 209 -18.19 7.85 -34.62
CA LYS A 209 -19.21 8.60 -35.38
C LYS A 209 -18.67 9.88 -36.05
N ALA A 210 -17.53 10.40 -35.60
CA ALA A 210 -16.89 11.59 -36.17
C ALA A 210 -15.93 11.28 -37.33
N ARG A 211 -15.74 10.01 -37.70
CA ARG A 211 -15.20 9.67 -39.01
C ARG A 211 -16.34 9.84 -40.01
N ILE A 212 -16.40 11.01 -40.64
CA ILE A 212 -17.08 11.16 -41.93
C ILE A 212 -16.64 9.93 -42.74
N SER A 213 -17.61 9.08 -43.07
CA SER A 213 -17.37 7.88 -43.87
C SER A 213 -16.62 8.32 -45.12
N ALA A 214 -15.48 7.69 -45.43
CA ALA A 214 -14.72 8.02 -46.64
C ALA A 214 -15.61 7.96 -47.91
N GLY A 215 -16.73 7.21 -47.85
CA GLY A 215 -17.77 7.18 -48.88
C GLY A 215 -18.64 8.43 -48.98
N GLU A 216 -18.93 9.13 -47.87
CA GLU A 216 -19.68 10.41 -47.88
C GLU A 216 -18.84 11.55 -48.46
N LEU A 217 -17.52 11.55 -48.19
CA LEU A 217 -16.58 12.51 -48.78
C LEU A 217 -16.42 12.27 -50.29
N HIS A 218 -16.40 11.02 -50.76
CA HIS A 218 -16.37 10.69 -52.19
C HIS A 218 -17.69 11.05 -52.90
N ALA A 219 -18.84 10.84 -52.25
CA ALA A 219 -20.14 11.22 -52.80
C ALA A 219 -20.28 12.75 -52.95
N LEU A 220 -19.78 13.53 -51.98
CA LEU A 220 -19.77 15.00 -52.06
C LEU A 220 -18.80 15.53 -53.14
N LEU A 221 -17.62 14.92 -53.29
CA LEU A 221 -16.67 15.29 -54.36
C LEU A 221 -17.16 14.90 -55.76
N ALA A 222 -17.86 13.76 -55.90
CA ALA A 222 -18.47 13.36 -57.17
C ALA A 222 -19.61 14.30 -57.60
N ASN A 223 -20.45 14.73 -56.64
CA ASN A 223 -21.57 15.65 -56.90
C ASN A 223 -21.10 17.08 -57.24
N LEU A 224 -19.92 17.49 -56.76
CA LEU A 224 -19.30 18.77 -57.16
C LEU A 224 -18.65 18.70 -58.55
N ARG A 225 -18.17 17.53 -58.97
CA ARG A 225 -17.57 17.31 -60.31
C ARG A 225 -18.60 17.24 -61.44
N ASP A 226 -19.85 16.89 -61.12
CA ASP A 226 -20.96 16.81 -62.08
C ASP A 226 -21.68 18.17 -62.28
N ARG A 227 -21.34 19.18 -61.46
CA ARG A 227 -21.88 20.55 -61.52
C ARG A 227 -20.93 21.59 -62.15
N SER A 228 -19.73 21.17 -62.55
CA SER A 228 -18.72 22.00 -63.24
C SER A 228 -18.55 21.54 -64.68
#